data_AF-A0A835HHW9-F1
#
_entry.id   AF-A0A835HHW9-F1
#
_cell.length_a   1.000
_cell.length_b   1.000
_cell.length_c   1.000
_cell.angle_alpha   90.00
_cell.angle_beta   90.00
_cell.angle_gamma   90.00
#
_symmetry.space_group_name_H-M   'P 1'
#
loop_
_entity.id
_entity.type
_entity.pdbx_description
1 polymer ?
#
loop_
_entity_poly.entity_id
_entity_poly.type
_entity_poly.pdbx_seq_one_letter_code
_entity_poly.pdbx_strand_id
1 'polypeptide(L)'
;MWKFGHTVVGGHTVVAFMEGYCWSRTSERQVLRICYKYLEAVLRQEVAFFDSQEATTLEIINSISKDTSLIQEVLSEKVPIFLMHTSVFMSGLAFSINFSWRLTLVALPLMILLIIPGLIYGKYLIYLSKKSYKEYSKANTIVEQAKFNQDCLFIHRREEDCGEVLGDIG
;
A
#
# COMPACT_ATOMS: atom_id res chain seq x y z
N MET A 1 37.26 -24.54 -12.47
CA MET A 1 36.67 -23.27 -12.01
C MET A 1 35.22 -23.10 -12.47
N TRP A 2 34.90 -23.22 -13.78
CA TRP A 2 33.52 -23.09 -14.30
C TRP A 2 32.48 -24.06 -13.71
N LYS A 3 32.84 -25.32 -13.44
CA LYS A 3 31.91 -26.31 -12.85
C LYS A 3 31.46 -26.02 -11.40
N PHE A 4 32.32 -25.36 -10.61
CA PHE A 4 31.96 -24.96 -9.24
C PHE A 4 30.94 -23.83 -9.24
N GLY A 5 31.05 -22.88 -10.18
CA GLY A 5 30.06 -21.80 -10.35
C GLY A 5 28.66 -22.34 -10.65
N HIS A 6 28.52 -23.27 -11.60
CA HIS A 6 27.21 -23.83 -11.95
C HIS A 6 26.53 -24.58 -10.80
N THR A 7 27.30 -25.30 -9.98
CA THR A 7 26.74 -26.08 -8.86
C THR A 7 26.27 -25.17 -7.72
N VAL A 8 27.02 -24.09 -7.44
CA VAL A 8 26.64 -23.10 -6.40
C VAL A 8 25.42 -22.28 -6.83
N VAL A 9 25.35 -21.87 -8.09
CA VAL A 9 24.19 -21.13 -8.63
C VAL A 9 22.92 -21.98 -8.56
N GLY A 10 23.01 -23.27 -8.86
CA GLY A 10 21.86 -24.19 -8.76
C GLY A 10 21.35 -24.37 -7.32
N GLY A 11 22.22 -24.37 -6.32
CA GLY A 11 21.81 -24.46 -4.91
C GLY A 11 21.09 -23.20 -4.41
N HIS A 12 21.59 -22.02 -4.79
CA HIS A 12 21.00 -20.74 -4.38
C HIS A 12 19.57 -20.54 -4.91
N THR A 13 19.32 -20.91 -6.17
CA THR A 13 17.98 -20.77 -6.77
C THR A 13 16.96 -21.63 -6.04
N VAL A 14 17.28 -22.87 -5.71
CA VAL A 14 16.36 -23.77 -4.99
C VAL A 14 15.98 -23.21 -3.62
N VAL A 15 16.94 -22.66 -2.87
CA VAL A 15 16.67 -22.04 -1.56
C VAL A 15 15.79 -20.81 -1.71
N ALA A 16 16.07 -19.94 -2.68
CA ALA A 16 15.27 -18.74 -2.93
C ALA A 16 13.82 -19.07 -3.33
N PHE A 17 13.62 -20.09 -4.19
CA PHE A 17 12.28 -20.56 -4.55
C PHE A 17 11.53 -21.13 -3.34
N MET A 18 12.20 -21.93 -2.50
CA MET A 18 11.60 -22.52 -1.31
C MET A 18 11.22 -21.46 -0.28
N GLU A 19 12.09 -20.46 -0.07
CA GLU A 19 11.83 -19.34 0.82
C GLU A 19 10.62 -18.51 0.34
N GLY A 20 10.58 -18.15 -0.94
CA GLY A 20 9.47 -17.42 -1.52
C GLY A 20 8.14 -18.17 -1.41
N TYR A 21 8.16 -19.48 -1.69
CA TYR A 21 6.97 -20.33 -1.54
C TYR A 21 6.50 -20.39 -0.07
N CYS A 22 7.43 -20.56 0.87
CA CYS A 22 7.11 -20.62 2.30
C CYS A 22 6.49 -19.31 2.80
N TRP A 23 7.07 -18.17 2.41
CA TRP A 23 6.56 -16.84 2.78
C TRP A 23 5.19 -16.56 2.18
N SER A 24 4.98 -16.90 0.90
CA SER A 24 3.68 -16.76 0.24
C SER A 24 2.60 -17.63 0.92
N ARG A 25 2.92 -18.88 1.25
CA ARG A 25 1.99 -19.75 1.99
C ARG A 25 1.69 -19.23 3.40
N THR A 26 2.69 -18.65 4.05
CA THR A 26 2.54 -18.14 5.42
C THR A 26 1.75 -16.84 5.45
N SER A 27 1.93 -15.95 4.47
CA SER A 27 1.18 -14.70 4.35
C SER A 27 -0.30 -14.98 4.10
N GLU A 28 -0.64 -15.86 3.15
CA GLU A 28 -2.03 -16.29 2.88
C GLU A 28 -2.75 -16.77 4.14
N ARG A 29 -2.09 -17.65 4.92
CA ARG A 29 -2.68 -18.20 6.16
C ARG A 29 -2.90 -17.13 7.23
N GLN A 30 -1.94 -16.23 7.41
CA GLN A 30 -2.06 -15.15 8.40
C GLN A 30 -3.18 -14.18 8.05
N VAL A 31 -3.24 -13.79 6.79
CA VAL A 31 -4.23 -12.88 6.20
C VAL A 31 -5.64 -13.45 6.34
N LEU A 32 -5.85 -14.73 6.02
CA LEU A 32 -7.13 -15.41 6.21
C LEU A 32 -7.55 -15.50 7.69
N ARG A 33 -6.60 -15.71 8.61
CA ARG A 33 -6.89 -15.71 10.05
C ARG A 33 -7.37 -14.34 10.54
N ILE A 34 -6.77 -13.26 10.05
CA ILE A 34 -7.20 -11.88 10.35
C ILE A 34 -8.62 -11.66 9.82
N CYS A 35 -8.88 -12.02 8.56
CA CYS A 35 -10.19 -11.91 7.95
C CYS A 35 -11.26 -12.69 8.73
N TYR A 36 -10.97 -13.93 9.13
CA TYR A 36 -11.88 -14.74 9.94
C TYR A 36 -12.18 -14.09 11.28
N LYS A 37 -11.16 -13.59 11.99
CA LYS A 37 -11.34 -12.92 13.28
C LYS A 37 -12.11 -11.62 13.17
N TYR A 38 -11.90 -10.87 12.10
CA TYR A 38 -12.65 -9.65 11.82
C TYR A 38 -14.12 -9.96 11.53
N LEU A 39 -14.40 -10.95 10.66
CA LEU A 39 -15.76 -11.38 10.36
C LEU A 39 -16.47 -11.93 11.60
N GLU A 40 -15.77 -12.71 12.44
CA GLU A 40 -16.30 -13.19 13.73
C GLU A 40 -16.69 -12.03 14.65
N ALA A 41 -15.89 -10.96 14.70
CA ALA A 41 -16.19 -9.77 15.49
C ALA A 41 -17.39 -8.98 14.93
N VAL A 42 -17.47 -8.82 13.61
CA VAL A 42 -18.60 -8.15 12.93
C VAL A 42 -19.91 -8.91 13.15
N LEU A 43 -19.90 -10.24 13.05
CA LEU A 43 -21.09 -11.08 13.28
C LEU A 43 -21.56 -11.09 14.74
N ARG A 44 -20.71 -10.72 15.69
CA ARG A 44 -21.05 -10.58 17.12
C ARG A 44 -21.64 -9.21 17.46
N GLN A 45 -21.67 -8.26 16.53
CA GLN A 45 -22.19 -6.92 16.76
C GLN A 45 -23.73 -6.89 16.66
N GLU A 46 -24.38 -6.04 17.45
CA GLU A 46 -25.85 -6.00 17.58
C GLU A 46 -26.57 -5.67 16.27
N VAL A 47 -27.78 -6.21 16.10
CA VAL A 47 -28.61 -6.11 14.88
C VAL A 47 -28.95 -4.65 14.51
N ALA A 48 -28.95 -3.73 15.48
CA ALA A 48 -29.14 -2.29 15.26
C ALA A 48 -28.01 -1.64 14.42
N PHE A 49 -26.80 -2.22 14.42
CA PHE A 49 -25.71 -1.78 13.55
C PHE A 49 -25.94 -2.19 12.09
N PHE A 50 -26.66 -3.29 11.84
CA PHE A 50 -26.97 -3.79 10.50
C PHE A 50 -28.16 -3.05 9.87
N ASP A 51 -29.14 -2.63 10.68
CA ASP A 51 -30.36 -1.92 10.23
C ASP A 51 -30.07 -0.47 9.76
N SER A 52 -29.02 0.16 10.29
CA SER A 52 -28.53 1.47 9.81
C SER A 52 -27.66 1.38 8.55
N GLN A 53 -27.37 0.17 8.07
CA GLN A 53 -26.33 -0.13 7.07
C GLN A 53 -26.80 -1.11 5.98
N GLU A 54 -28.09 -1.09 5.63
CA GLU A 54 -28.67 -1.99 4.62
C GLU A 54 -27.97 -1.94 3.24
N ALA A 55 -27.20 -0.87 2.94
CA ALA A 55 -26.33 -0.78 1.76
C ALA A 55 -24.82 -0.98 2.03
N THR A 56 -24.39 -1.04 3.30
CA THR A 56 -22.97 -0.91 3.72
C THR A 56 -22.31 -2.25 4.08
N THR A 57 -23.06 -3.33 4.30
CA THR A 57 -22.45 -4.64 4.64
C THR A 57 -21.53 -5.16 3.54
N LEU A 58 -21.93 -5.02 2.27
CA LEU A 58 -21.10 -5.39 1.12
C LEU A 58 -19.89 -4.46 0.97
N GLU A 59 -20.05 -3.17 1.27
CA GLU A 59 -18.97 -2.18 1.25
C GLU A 59 -17.91 -2.51 2.32
N ILE A 60 -18.34 -2.87 3.54
CA ILE A 60 -17.45 -3.30 4.62
C ILE A 60 -16.67 -4.55 4.21
N ILE A 61 -17.32 -5.58 3.68
CA ILE A 61 -16.66 -6.81 3.24
C ILE A 61 -15.62 -6.50 2.15
N ASN A 62 -15.96 -5.65 1.19
CA ASN A 62 -15.04 -5.24 0.14
C ASN A 62 -13.85 -4.44 0.70
N SER A 63 -14.09 -3.53 1.64
CA SER A 63 -13.05 -2.77 2.33
C SER A 63 -12.09 -3.68 3.11
N ILE A 64 -12.62 -4.64 3.87
CA ILE A 64 -11.81 -5.63 4.60
C ILE A 64 -10.98 -6.47 3.62
N SER A 65 -11.58 -6.94 2.53
CA SER A 65 -10.88 -7.72 1.51
C SER A 65 -9.72 -6.93 0.89
N LYS A 66 -9.94 -5.64 0.64
CA LYS A 66 -8.90 -4.73 0.14
C LYS A 66 -7.76 -4.57 1.15
N ASP A 67 -8.07 -4.26 2.40
CA ASP A 67 -7.06 -4.07 3.46
C ASP A 67 -6.27 -5.36 3.70
N THR A 68 -6.97 -6.49 3.71
CA THR A 68 -6.41 -7.84 3.88
C THR A 68 -5.48 -8.20 2.71
N SER A 69 -5.84 -7.85 1.47
CA SER A 69 -4.98 -8.05 0.29
C SER A 69 -3.71 -7.19 0.35
N LEU A 70 -3.81 -5.94 0.81
CA LEU A 70 -2.64 -5.08 1.02
C LEU A 70 -1.71 -5.66 2.09
N ILE A 71 -2.27 -6.18 3.19
CA ILE A 71 -1.50 -6.86 4.23
C ILE A 71 -0.80 -8.11 3.67
N GLN A 72 -1.47 -8.87 2.80
CA GLN A 72 -0.86 -10.04 2.15
C GLN A 72 0.34 -9.67 1.28
N GLU A 73 0.22 -8.62 0.48
CA GLU A 73 1.32 -8.11 -0.35
C GLU A 73 2.51 -7.70 0.52
N VAL A 74 2.24 -6.96 1.61
CA VAL A 74 3.27 -6.53 2.55
C VAL A 74 3.98 -7.73 3.21
N LEU A 75 3.22 -8.73 3.69
CA LEU A 75 3.78 -9.92 4.33
C LEU A 75 4.55 -10.82 3.37
N SER A 76 4.09 -10.95 2.12
CA SER A 76 4.70 -11.85 1.14
C SER A 76 5.91 -11.24 0.44
N GLU A 77 5.95 -9.92 0.29
CA GLU A 77 7.01 -9.25 -0.49
C GLU A 77 7.90 -8.38 0.38
N LYS A 78 7.33 -7.48 1.19
CA LYS A 78 8.11 -6.47 1.91
C LYS A 78 8.81 -7.02 3.15
N VAL A 79 8.17 -7.93 3.88
CA VAL A 79 8.74 -8.55 5.09
C VAL A 79 9.99 -9.40 4.79
N PRO A 80 9.99 -10.32 3.79
CA PRO A 80 11.19 -11.10 3.45
C PRO A 80 12.34 -10.20 2.99
N ILE A 81 12.06 -9.20 2.15
CA ILE A 81 13.05 -8.23 1.68
C ILE A 81 13.66 -7.46 2.84
N PHE A 82 12.84 -7.02 3.81
CA PHE A 82 13.32 -6.34 5.01
C PHE A 82 14.24 -7.23 5.86
N LEU A 83 13.86 -8.50 6.06
CA LEU A 83 14.69 -9.46 6.80
C LEU A 83 16.00 -9.75 6.07
N MET A 84 15.96 -9.91 4.75
CA MET A 84 17.15 -10.11 3.91
C MET A 84 18.11 -8.92 4.04
N HIS A 85 17.62 -7.69 3.84
CA HIS A 85 18.46 -6.50 3.97
C HIS A 85 19.04 -6.36 5.39
N THR A 86 18.24 -6.64 6.42
CA THR A 86 18.72 -6.61 7.80
C THR A 86 19.82 -7.64 8.04
N SER A 87 19.64 -8.87 7.56
CA SER A 87 20.63 -9.94 7.69
C SER A 87 21.93 -9.65 6.93
N VAL A 88 21.81 -9.15 5.70
CA VAL A 88 22.97 -8.72 4.88
C VAL A 88 23.71 -7.57 5.55
N PHE A 89 22.98 -6.61 6.12
CA PHE A 89 23.58 -5.50 6.84
C PHE A 89 24.35 -5.99 8.08
N MET A 90 23.74 -6.85 8.89
CA MET A 90 24.38 -7.40 10.09
C MET A 90 25.61 -8.25 9.77
N SER A 91 25.52 -9.12 8.77
CA SER A 91 26.66 -9.95 8.33
C SER A 91 27.76 -9.10 7.71
N GLY A 92 27.42 -8.08 6.92
CA GLY A 92 28.38 -7.13 6.35
C GLY A 92 29.11 -6.31 7.42
N LEU A 93 28.39 -5.84 8.45
CA LEU A 93 29.01 -5.16 9.60
C LEU A 93 29.96 -6.08 10.36
N ALA A 94 29.51 -7.30 10.68
CA ALA A 94 30.33 -8.28 11.37
C ALA A 94 31.59 -8.62 10.55
N PHE A 95 31.46 -8.85 9.25
CA PHE A 95 32.58 -9.15 8.36
C PHE A 95 33.58 -7.98 8.27
N SER A 96 33.07 -6.75 8.12
CA SER A 96 33.90 -5.52 8.05
C SER A 96 34.75 -5.33 9.31
N ILE A 97 34.12 -5.49 10.48
CA ILE A 97 34.76 -5.40 11.80
C ILE A 97 35.88 -6.45 11.97
N ASN A 98 35.65 -7.68 11.51
CA ASN A 98 36.63 -8.77 11.63
C ASN A 98 37.84 -8.60 10.71
N PHE A 99 37.66 -8.06 9.50
CA PHE A 99 38.74 -7.96 8.52
C PHE A 99 39.70 -6.80 8.80
N SER A 100 39.18 -5.62 9.17
CA SER A 100 40.02 -4.46 9.49
C SER A 100 39.24 -3.40 10.28
N TRP A 101 39.33 -3.47 11.61
CA TRP A 101 38.71 -2.50 12.52
C TRP A 101 39.02 -1.02 12.17
N ARG A 102 40.22 -0.74 11.66
CA ARG A 102 40.64 0.62 11.27
C ARG A 102 39.92 1.17 10.04
N LEU A 103 39.62 0.34 9.05
CA LEU A 103 38.92 0.78 7.84
C LEU A 103 37.43 1.02 8.11
N THR A 104 36.82 0.16 8.94
CA THR A 104 35.40 0.30 9.32
C THR A 104 35.14 1.59 10.10
N LEU A 105 36.03 1.96 11.03
CA LEU A 105 35.89 3.20 11.81
C LEU A 105 35.87 4.48 10.95
N VAL A 106 36.59 4.49 9.83
CA VAL A 106 36.62 5.64 8.90
C VAL A 106 35.46 5.60 7.91
N ALA A 107 35.04 4.40 7.48
CA ALA A 107 33.95 4.24 6.52
C ALA A 107 32.57 4.57 7.12
N LEU A 108 32.32 4.28 8.39
CA LEU A 108 31.04 4.55 9.06
C LEU A 108 30.62 6.04 9.02
N PRO A 109 31.44 7.01 9.46
CA PRO A 109 31.06 8.42 9.42
C PRO A 109 30.92 8.93 7.98
N LEU A 110 31.72 8.44 7.04
CA LEU A 110 31.60 8.81 5.62
C LEU A 110 30.26 8.35 5.03
N MET A 111 29.83 7.13 5.34
CA MET A 111 28.52 6.62 4.92
C MET A 111 27.37 7.43 5.54
N ILE A 112 27.44 7.75 6.83
CA ILE A 112 26.43 8.57 7.51
C ILE A 112 26.37 9.98 6.87
N LEU A 113 27.53 10.57 6.58
CA LEU A 113 27.62 11.89 5.94
C LEU A 113 26.96 11.92 4.57
N LEU A 114 27.00 10.83 3.80
CA LEU A 114 26.33 10.71 2.50
C LEU A 114 24.82 10.42 2.62
N ILE A 115 24.39 9.71 3.67
CA ILE A 115 22.96 9.41 3.90
C ILE A 115 22.19 10.67 4.29
N ILE A 116 22.78 11.58 5.08
CA ILE A 116 22.13 12.83 5.54
C ILE A 116 21.56 13.67 4.39
N PRO A 117 22.33 14.08 3.35
CA PRO A 117 21.77 14.83 2.23
C PRO A 117 20.72 14.01 1.48
N GLY A 118 20.92 12.70 1.29
CA GLY A 118 19.94 11.82 0.67
C GLY A 118 18.58 11.84 1.38
N LEU A 119 18.58 11.80 2.71
CA LEU A 119 17.35 11.91 3.51
C LEU A 119 16.72 13.28 3.43
N ILE A 120 17.51 14.35 3.42
CA ILE A 120 17.01 15.73 3.28
C ILE A 120 16.33 15.90 1.91
N TYR A 121 16.99 15.50 0.82
CA TYR A 121 16.41 15.53 -0.52
C TYR A 121 15.17 14.65 -0.63
N GLY A 122 15.19 13.44 -0.07
CA GLY A 122 14.03 12.55 -0.05
C GLY A 122 12.83 13.15 0.69
N LYS A 123 13.04 13.74 1.87
CA LYS A 123 11.99 14.43 2.64
C LYS A 123 11.48 15.66 1.90
N TYR A 124 12.37 16.41 1.26
CA TYR A 124 12.01 17.57 0.45
C TYR A 124 11.13 17.17 -0.75
N LEU A 125 11.46 16.09 -1.46
CA LEU A 125 10.65 15.57 -2.57
C LEU A 125 9.26 15.13 -2.11
N ILE A 126 9.15 14.42 -0.98
CA ILE A 126 7.86 14.02 -0.42
C ILE A 126 7.03 15.26 -0.02
N TYR A 127 7.68 16.27 0.57
CA TYR A 127 7.01 17.53 0.91
C TYR A 127 6.46 18.23 -0.33
N LEU A 128 7.24 18.33 -1.41
CA LEU A 128 6.79 18.88 -2.68
C LEU A 128 5.63 18.09 -3.28
N SER A 129 5.72 16.76 -3.28
CA SER A 129 4.65 15.87 -3.76
C SER A 129 3.35 16.09 -2.98
N LYS A 130 3.42 16.19 -1.64
CA LYS A 130 2.25 16.47 -0.80
C LYS A 130 1.65 17.85 -1.08
N LYS A 131 2.50 18.88 -1.24
CA LYS A 131 2.03 20.23 -1.57
C LYS A 131 1.34 20.25 -2.93
N SER A 132 1.95 19.62 -3.92
CA SER A 132 1.38 19.49 -5.27
C SER A 132 0.03 18.77 -5.23
N TYR A 133 -0.05 17.61 -4.56
CA TYR A 133 -1.29 16.86 -4.39
C TYR A 133 -2.40 17.68 -3.71
N LYS A 134 -2.06 18.49 -2.69
CA LYS A 134 -3.04 19.34 -2.00
C LYS A 134 -3.65 20.39 -2.93
N GLU A 135 -2.84 21.02 -3.77
CA GLU A 135 -3.36 21.99 -4.75
C GLU A 135 -4.16 21.30 -5.86
N TYR A 136 -3.72 20.12 -6.32
CA TYR A 136 -4.49 19.32 -7.26
C TYR A 136 -5.86 18.88 -6.70
N SER A 137 -5.91 18.50 -5.41
CA SER A 137 -7.17 18.13 -4.76
C SER A 137 -8.17 19.29 -4.71
N LYS A 138 -7.73 20.51 -4.40
CA LYS A 138 -8.59 21.71 -4.44
C LYS A 138 -9.14 21.95 -5.85
N ALA A 139 -8.29 21.89 -6.87
CA ALA A 139 -8.72 22.06 -8.25
C ALA A 139 -9.75 20.98 -8.64
N ASN A 140 -9.52 19.73 -8.24
CA ASN A 140 -10.46 18.63 -8.49
C ASN A 140 -11.82 18.86 -7.82
N THR A 141 -11.86 19.36 -6.58
CA THR A 141 -13.13 19.68 -5.90
C THR A 141 -13.94 20.76 -6.62
N ILE A 142 -13.29 21.77 -7.22
CA ILE A 142 -13.97 22.81 -7.99
C ILE A 142 -14.56 22.23 -9.27
N VAL A 143 -13.81 21.35 -9.95
CA VAL A 143 -14.29 20.65 -11.16
C VAL A 143 -15.50 19.76 -10.82
N GLU A 144 -15.46 19.04 -9.70
CA GLU A 144 -16.57 18.22 -9.23
C GLU A 144 -17.82 19.07 -8.91
N GLN A 145 -17.64 20.20 -8.24
CA GLN A 145 -18.74 21.14 -7.96
C GLN A 145 -19.35 21.73 -9.24
N ALA A 146 -18.51 22.14 -10.19
CA ALA A 146 -18.97 22.69 -11.47
C ALA A 146 -19.75 21.64 -12.28
N LYS A 147 -19.27 20.39 -12.31
CA LYS A 147 -19.95 19.27 -12.95
C LYS A 147 -21.32 19.01 -12.31
N PHE A 148 -21.39 19.02 -10.98
CA PHE A 148 -22.66 18.85 -10.25
C PHE A 148 -23.65 19.97 -10.57
N ASN A 149 -23.19 21.23 -10.56
CA ASN A 149 -24.04 22.38 -10.89
C ASN A 149 -24.57 22.31 -12.33
N GLN A 150 -23.74 21.89 -13.28
CA GLN A 150 -24.16 21.71 -14.67
C GLN A 150 -25.23 20.63 -14.80
N ASP A 151 -25.07 19.49 -14.13
CA ASP A 151 -26.04 18.39 -14.15
C ASP A 151 -27.38 18.81 -13.51
N CYS A 152 -27.33 19.55 -12.40
CA CYS A 152 -28.51 20.10 -11.73
C CYS A 152 -29.27 21.09 -12.62
N LEU A 153 -28.57 22.01 -13.30
CA LEU A 153 -29.18 22.94 -14.25
C LEU A 153 -29.83 22.21 -15.44
N PHE A 154 -29.22 21.14 -15.94
CA PHE A 154 -29.79 20.34 -17.01
C PHE A 154 -31.08 19.64 -16.56
N ILE A 155 -31.10 19.07 -15.35
CA ILE A 155 -32.32 18.46 -14.78
C ILE A 155 -33.41 19.51 -14.57
N HIS A 156 -33.07 20.69 -14.06
CA HIS A 156 -34.06 21.76 -13.83
C HIS A 156 -34.66 22.28 -15.13
N ARG A 157 -33.83 22.53 -16.15
CA ARG A 157 -34.32 22.95 -17.47
C ARG A 157 -35.28 21.93 -18.09
N ARG A 158 -35.00 20.63 -17.92
CA ARG A 158 -35.89 19.55 -18.39
C ARG A 158 -37.25 19.57 -17.69
N GLU A 159 -37.32 19.99 -16.43
CA GLU A 159 -38.59 20.11 -15.71
C GLU A 159 -39.41 21.32 -16.20
N GLU A 160 -38.75 22.44 -16.50
CA GLU A 160 -39.39 23.61 -17.10
C GLU A 160 -39.99 23.27 -18.48
N ASP A 161 -39.23 22.57 -19.34
CA ASP A 161 -39.72 22.09 -20.64
C ASP A 161 -40.94 21.16 -20.48
N CYS A 162 -40.94 20.28 -19.47
CA CYS A 162 -42.06 19.37 -19.20
C CYS A 162 -43.30 20.12 -18.70
N GLY A 163 -43.10 21.15 -17.86
CA GLY A 163 -44.18 22.01 -17.36
C GLY A 163 -44.83 22.86 -18.46
N GLU A 164 -44.03 23.38 -19.40
CA GLU A 164 -44.53 24.15 -20.54
C GLU A 164 -45.37 23.26 -21.48
N VAL A 165 -44.90 22.05 -21.79
CA VAL A 165 -45.64 21.08 -22.60
C VAL A 165 -46.94 20.62 -21.94
N LEU A 166 -46.97 20.46 -20.61
CA LEU A 166 -48.22 20.11 -19.90
C LEU A 166 -49.24 21.25 -19.91
N GLY A 167 -48.77 22.50 -19.88
CA GLY A 167 -49.61 23.70 -19.97
C GLY A 167 -50.32 23.85 -21.31
N ASP A 168 -49.71 23.40 -22.40
CA ASP A 168 -50.31 23.41 -23.75
C ASP A 168 -51.39 22.31 -23.98
N ILE A 169 -51.53 21.34 -23.05
CA ILE A 169 -52.46 20.22 -23.18
C ILE A 169 -53.78 20.43 -22.39
N GLY A 170 -53.85 21.44 -21.51
CA GLY A 170 -55.02 21.78 -20.68
C GLY A 170 -55.82 22.97 -21.21
#